data_AF-A0A2I0R3G2-F1
#
_entry.id   AF-A0A2I0R3G2-F1
#
_cell.length_a   1.000
_cell.length_b   1.000
_cell.length_c   1.000
_cell.angle_alpha   90.00
_cell.angle_beta   90.00
_cell.angle_gamma   90.00
#
_symmetry.space_group_name_H-M   'P 1'
#
loop_
_entity.id
_entity.type
_entity.pdbx_description
1 polymer ?
#
loop_
_entity_poly.entity_id
_entity_poly.type
_entity_poly.pdbx_seq_one_letter_code
_entity_poly.pdbx_strand_id
1 'polypeptide(L)'
;MPQDFNRQYRIALRRVRRVYPLVLEAARIIDSLDQELESIEKNRKKKKLMRKTHKALKDDFKYLLKDLYISEGKVLTKLIHRETGMTVAEIIKKYKNGFQSSLYTGLAGFFDQELDVKYKPNTDDFVLECVVQDILQGNVDFDPDFEKIDKEQHKINQKEYRAQKKKTRKRLRKQKREKRKEKREKRKSQK
;
A
#
# COMPACT_ATOMS: atom_id res chain seq x y z
N MET A 1 -1.73 -23.62 -9.59
CA MET A 1 -0.54 -22.75 -9.39
C MET A 1 -0.28 -21.93 -10.65
N PRO A 2 -0.06 -20.61 -10.57
CA PRO A 2 0.26 -19.75 -11.73
C PRO A 2 1.62 -20.12 -12.35
N GLN A 3 1.77 -19.96 -13.67
CA GLN A 3 3.02 -20.27 -14.40
C GLN A 3 4.25 -19.46 -13.90
N ASP A 4 4.03 -18.26 -13.35
CA ASP A 4 5.07 -17.34 -12.86
C ASP A 4 5.11 -17.20 -11.32
N PHE A 5 4.66 -18.23 -10.58
CA PHE A 5 4.46 -18.16 -9.12
C PHE A 5 5.67 -17.58 -8.37
N ASN A 6 6.87 -18.13 -8.55
CA ASN A 6 8.08 -17.68 -7.82
C ASN A 6 8.39 -16.19 -8.04
N ARG A 7 8.14 -15.69 -9.26
CA ARG A 7 8.35 -14.27 -9.58
C ARG A 7 7.28 -13.41 -8.92
N GLN A 8 6.02 -13.82 -9.00
CA GLN A 8 4.90 -13.11 -8.39
C GLN A 8 5.02 -13.08 -6.87
N TYR A 9 5.39 -14.21 -6.25
CA TYR A 9 5.64 -14.34 -4.82
C TYR A 9 6.69 -13.35 -4.33
N ARG A 10 7.88 -13.29 -4.97
CA ARG A 10 8.92 -12.33 -4.59
C ARG A 10 8.47 -10.87 -4.68
N ILE A 11 7.63 -10.55 -5.67
CA ILE A 11 7.06 -9.20 -5.83
C ILE A 11 6.04 -8.93 -4.73
N ALA A 12 5.15 -9.89 -4.44
CA ALA A 12 4.17 -9.80 -3.39
C ALA A 12 4.86 -9.66 -2.02
N LEU A 13 5.81 -10.53 -1.69
CA LEU A 13 6.58 -10.47 -0.45
C LEU A 13 7.23 -9.11 -0.21
N ARG A 14 7.87 -8.53 -1.23
CA ARG A 14 8.45 -7.18 -1.11
C ARG A 14 7.39 -6.13 -0.75
N ARG A 15 6.21 -6.21 -1.36
CA ARG A 15 5.12 -5.27 -1.10
C ARG A 15 4.53 -5.49 0.28
N VAL A 16 4.26 -6.75 0.65
CA VAL A 16 3.71 -7.14 1.96
C VAL A 16 4.62 -6.67 3.08
N ARG A 17 5.93 -6.90 3.02
CA ARG A 17 6.89 -6.41 4.02
C ARG A 17 6.80 -4.90 4.26
N ARG A 18 6.45 -4.12 3.23
CA ARG A 18 6.35 -2.65 3.36
C ARG A 18 5.00 -2.19 3.88
N VAL A 19 3.91 -2.90 3.53
CA VAL A 19 2.56 -2.43 3.83
C VAL A 19 1.91 -3.13 5.01
N TYR A 20 2.27 -4.39 5.28
CA TYR A 20 1.61 -5.20 6.30
C TYR A 20 1.75 -4.64 7.72
N PRO A 21 2.87 -4.02 8.14
CA PRO A 21 2.95 -3.32 9.43
C PRO A 21 1.88 -2.24 9.57
N LEU A 22 1.63 -1.49 8.48
CA LEU A 22 0.59 -0.45 8.44
C LEU A 22 -0.82 -1.05 8.51
N VAL A 23 -1.02 -2.23 7.94
CA VAL A 23 -2.30 -2.95 7.98
C VAL A 23 -2.59 -3.40 9.41
N LEU A 24 -1.63 -4.04 10.07
CA LEU A 24 -1.78 -4.54 11.44
C LEU A 24 -2.10 -3.41 12.41
N GLU A 25 -1.41 -2.28 12.30
CA GLU A 25 -1.71 -1.12 13.13
C GLU A 25 -3.08 -0.50 12.81
N ALA A 26 -3.46 -0.44 11.53
CA ALA A 26 -4.79 0.04 11.15
C ALA A 26 -5.90 -0.86 11.71
N ALA A 27 -5.73 -2.19 11.65
CA ALA A 27 -6.66 -3.16 12.22
C ALA A 27 -6.79 -2.98 13.74
N ARG A 28 -5.66 -2.91 14.46
CA ARG A 28 -5.63 -2.63 15.91
C ARG A 28 -6.37 -1.35 16.27
N ILE A 29 -6.16 -0.27 15.52
CA ILE A 29 -6.81 1.02 15.78
C ILE A 29 -8.31 0.95 15.53
N ILE A 30 -8.74 0.24 14.48
CA ILE A 30 -10.16 0.02 14.17
C ILE A 30 -10.83 -0.78 15.29
N ASP A 31 -10.21 -1.87 15.74
CA ASP A 31 -10.74 -2.72 16.81
C ASP A 31 -10.84 -1.96 18.14
N SER A 32 -9.79 -1.23 18.51
CA SER A 32 -9.77 -0.39 19.71
C SER A 32 -10.83 0.70 19.64
N LEU A 33 -10.99 1.34 18.47
CA LEU A 33 -11.99 2.39 18.28
C LEU A 33 -13.40 1.81 18.39
N ASP A 34 -13.67 0.64 17.84
CA ASP A 34 -14.98 -0.01 17.94
C ASP A 34 -15.31 -0.37 19.40
N GLN A 35 -14.37 -0.96 20.14
CA GLN A 35 -14.53 -1.26 21.58
C GLN A 35 -14.82 0.01 22.40
N GLU A 36 -14.06 1.09 22.18
CA GLU A 36 -14.29 2.35 22.88
C GLU A 36 -15.64 2.97 22.51
N LEU A 37 -16.08 2.85 21.26
CA LEU A 37 -17.37 3.38 20.80
C LEU A 37 -18.57 2.63 21.36
N GLU A 38 -18.44 1.35 21.67
CA GLU A 38 -19.46 0.56 22.36
C GLU A 38 -19.68 1.06 23.80
N SER A 39 -18.59 1.42 24.50
CA SER A 39 -18.67 1.91 25.89
C SER A 39 -19.28 3.31 26.05
N ILE A 40 -19.44 4.05 24.95
CA ILE A 40 -19.94 5.43 24.98
C ILE A 40 -21.42 5.45 24.66
N GLU A 41 -22.26 6.02 25.52
CA GLU A 41 -23.68 6.21 25.17
C GLU A 41 -23.92 7.48 24.34
N LYS A 42 -23.24 8.58 24.70
CA LYS A 42 -23.49 9.90 24.12
C LYS A 42 -22.88 10.03 22.72
N ASN A 43 -23.73 10.20 21.71
CA ASN A 43 -23.33 10.45 20.30
C ASN A 43 -22.28 11.56 20.13
N ARG A 44 -22.35 12.63 20.92
CA ARG A 44 -21.36 13.73 20.88
C ARG A 44 -19.96 13.25 21.30
N LYS A 45 -19.86 12.38 22.30
CA LYS A 45 -18.59 11.80 22.76
C LYS A 45 -18.02 10.83 21.72
N LYS A 46 -18.87 9.97 21.11
CA LYS A 46 -18.48 9.10 19.98
C LYS A 46 -17.83 9.90 18.84
N LYS A 47 -18.51 10.97 18.40
CA LYS A 47 -17.99 11.86 17.36
C LYS A 47 -16.65 12.52 17.74
N LYS A 48 -16.48 12.93 19.00
CA LYS A 48 -15.22 13.52 19.49
C LYS A 48 -14.08 12.51 19.47
N LEU A 49 -14.35 11.28 19.90
CA LEU A 49 -13.37 10.20 19.90
C LEU A 49 -12.91 9.88 18.48
N MET A 50 -13.86 9.57 17.58
CA MET A 50 -13.55 9.33 16.15
C MET A 50 -12.68 10.46 15.59
N ARG A 51 -13.07 11.74 15.84
CA ARG A 51 -12.31 12.96 15.46
C ARG A 51 -10.87 12.96 15.92
N LYS A 52 -10.62 12.58 17.16
CA LYS A 52 -9.28 12.51 17.74
C LYS A 52 -8.46 11.41 17.06
N THR A 53 -9.01 10.19 16.98
CA THR A 53 -8.33 9.02 16.40
C THR A 53 -7.95 9.25 14.95
N HIS A 54 -8.88 9.76 14.13
CA HIS A 54 -8.59 10.08 12.74
C HIS A 54 -7.54 11.19 12.56
N LYS A 55 -7.50 12.19 13.45
CA LYS A 55 -6.47 13.24 13.37
C LYS A 55 -5.09 12.63 13.61
N ALA A 56 -4.95 11.79 14.65
CA ALA A 56 -3.72 11.08 14.94
C ALA A 56 -3.30 10.17 13.77
N LEU A 57 -4.23 9.34 13.26
CA LEU A 57 -4.02 8.50 12.09
C LEU A 57 -3.57 9.29 10.87
N LYS A 58 -4.24 10.41 10.57
CA LYS A 58 -3.84 11.25 9.44
C LYS A 58 -2.39 11.70 9.60
N ASP A 59 -2.02 12.20 10.76
CA ASP A 59 -0.70 12.80 10.96
C ASP A 59 0.40 11.74 10.90
N ASP A 60 0.16 10.55 11.46
CA ASP A 60 1.10 9.42 11.43
C ASP A 60 1.21 8.78 10.03
N PHE A 61 0.09 8.54 9.34
CA PHE A 61 0.07 7.78 8.08
C PHE A 61 0.19 8.64 6.81
N LYS A 62 -0.01 9.96 6.88
CA LYS A 62 -0.07 10.82 5.67
C LYS A 62 1.17 10.75 4.80
N TYR A 63 2.37 10.80 5.38
CA TYR A 63 3.61 10.78 4.60
C TYR A 63 4.00 9.37 4.20
N LEU A 64 3.68 8.37 5.02
CA LEU A 64 3.80 6.95 4.68
C LEU A 64 2.99 6.59 3.45
N LEU A 65 1.69 6.90 3.45
CA LEU A 65 0.81 6.63 2.32
C LEU A 65 1.23 7.37 1.04
N LYS A 66 1.82 8.56 1.18
CA LYS A 66 2.36 9.33 0.04
C LYS A 66 3.66 8.75 -0.52
N ASP A 67 4.39 7.98 0.27
CA ASP A 67 5.66 7.36 -0.14
C ASP A 67 5.47 5.98 -0.79
N LEU A 68 4.30 5.36 -0.59
CA LEU A 68 3.94 4.09 -1.22
C LEU A 68 3.83 4.21 -2.74
N TYR A 69 4.29 3.19 -3.43
CA TYR A 69 3.97 3.00 -4.84
C TYR A 69 2.49 2.63 -4.99
N ILE A 70 1.87 2.98 -6.12
CA ILE A 70 0.47 2.62 -6.44
C ILE A 70 0.23 1.12 -6.26
N SER A 71 1.17 0.27 -6.71
CA SER A 71 1.04 -1.17 -6.55
C SER A 71 1.18 -1.69 -5.12
N GLU A 72 1.83 -0.93 -4.23
CA GLU A 72 1.87 -1.23 -2.80
C GLU A 72 0.54 -0.80 -2.16
N GLY A 73 0.00 0.37 -2.53
CA GLY A 73 -1.35 0.80 -2.13
C GLY A 73 -2.44 -0.21 -2.47
N LYS A 74 -2.40 -0.81 -3.68
CA LYS A 74 -3.28 -1.94 -4.05
C LYS A 74 -3.25 -3.09 -3.06
N VAL A 75 -2.06 -3.45 -2.59
CA VAL A 75 -1.86 -4.55 -1.64
C VAL A 75 -2.33 -4.13 -0.25
N LEU A 76 -2.04 -2.89 0.15
CA LEU A 76 -2.49 -2.32 1.42
C LEU A 76 -4.01 -2.40 1.56
N THR A 77 -4.79 -1.92 0.57
CA THR A 77 -6.26 -1.91 0.67
C THR A 77 -6.84 -3.31 0.76
N LYS A 78 -6.27 -4.26 0.02
CA LYS A 78 -6.61 -5.69 0.06
C LYS A 78 -6.33 -6.32 1.41
N LEU A 79 -5.16 -6.08 1.97
CA LEU A 79 -4.80 -6.63 3.28
C LEU A 79 -5.61 -6.00 4.42
N ILE A 80 -5.99 -4.72 4.31
CA ILE A 80 -6.95 -4.12 5.27
C ILE A 80 -8.26 -4.91 5.27
N HIS A 81 -8.84 -5.19 4.10
CA HIS A 81 -10.04 -6.02 4.01
C HIS A 81 -9.81 -7.44 4.55
N ARG A 82 -8.62 -8.02 4.36
CA ARG A 82 -8.27 -9.34 4.92
C ARG A 82 -8.33 -9.34 6.46
N GLU A 83 -7.74 -8.34 7.10
CA GLU A 83 -7.65 -8.28 8.58
C GLU A 83 -8.97 -7.82 9.22
N THR A 84 -9.67 -6.84 8.63
CA THR A 84 -10.84 -6.21 9.27
C THR A 84 -12.18 -6.67 8.71
N GLY A 85 -12.19 -7.38 7.59
CA GLY A 85 -13.40 -7.76 6.86
C GLY A 85 -14.13 -6.59 6.19
N MET A 86 -13.63 -5.35 6.29
CA MET A 86 -14.24 -4.16 5.71
C MET A 86 -13.35 -3.56 4.62
N THR A 87 -13.95 -3.09 3.51
CA THR A 87 -13.19 -2.32 2.52
C THR A 87 -12.75 -0.99 3.11
N VAL A 88 -11.71 -0.38 2.54
CA VAL A 88 -11.26 0.96 2.96
C VAL A 88 -12.39 1.97 2.77
N ALA A 89 -13.18 1.84 1.71
CA ALA A 89 -14.39 2.65 1.47
C ALA A 89 -15.44 2.46 2.58
N GLU A 90 -15.68 1.23 3.04
CA GLU A 90 -16.60 0.93 4.14
C GLU A 90 -16.11 1.47 5.48
N ILE A 91 -14.84 1.28 5.83
CA ILE A 91 -14.19 1.85 7.02
C ILE A 91 -14.38 3.36 7.02
N ILE A 92 -14.00 3.99 5.90
CA ILE A 92 -14.14 5.42 5.70
C ILE A 92 -15.60 5.86 5.87
N LYS A 93 -16.58 5.11 5.34
CA LYS A 93 -18.02 5.44 5.47
C LYS A 93 -18.52 5.27 6.91
N LYS A 94 -18.10 4.21 7.61
CA LYS A 94 -18.44 3.91 9.01
C LYS A 94 -18.04 5.04 9.94
N TYR A 95 -16.83 5.57 9.77
CA TYR A 95 -16.30 6.64 10.62
C TYR A 95 -16.57 8.06 10.06
N LYS A 96 -17.28 8.19 8.93
CA LYS A 96 -17.57 9.46 8.24
C LYS A 96 -18.47 10.42 9.04
N ASN A 97 -19.36 9.90 9.91
CA ASN A 97 -20.51 10.62 10.47
C ASN A 97 -20.20 11.78 11.45
N GLY A 98 -18.99 12.36 11.36
CA GLY A 98 -18.62 13.63 11.97
C GLY A 98 -17.46 14.37 11.30
N PHE A 99 -17.00 14.03 10.09
CA PHE A 99 -15.78 14.60 9.49
C PHE A 99 -15.98 15.52 8.29
N GLN A 100 -15.11 16.53 8.23
CA GLN A 100 -14.90 17.38 7.07
C GLN A 100 -14.41 16.59 5.84
N SER A 101 -14.94 16.96 4.68
CA SER A 101 -14.70 16.37 3.35
C SER A 101 -13.24 16.42 2.87
N SER A 102 -12.38 17.23 3.49
CA SER A 102 -11.06 17.58 2.92
C SER A 102 -10.03 16.45 2.87
N LEU A 103 -10.19 15.36 3.65
CA LEU A 103 -9.32 14.18 3.56
C LEU A 103 -9.74 13.19 2.48
N TYR A 104 -11.06 13.08 2.26
CA TYR A 104 -11.65 12.20 1.26
C TYR A 104 -11.12 12.54 -0.12
N THR A 105 -11.08 13.84 -0.49
CA THR A 105 -10.55 14.29 -1.78
C THR A 105 -9.08 13.91 -1.98
N GLY A 106 -8.29 13.89 -0.89
CA GLY A 106 -6.87 13.62 -0.95
C GLY A 106 -6.52 12.14 -1.13
N LEU A 107 -7.33 11.21 -0.61
CA LEU A 107 -7.12 9.76 -0.76
C LEU A 107 -7.88 9.19 -1.96
N ALA A 108 -9.10 9.67 -2.24
CA ALA A 108 -9.90 9.28 -3.40
C ALA A 108 -9.18 9.60 -4.72
N GLY A 109 -8.55 10.78 -4.84
CA GLY A 109 -7.86 11.16 -6.09
C GLY A 109 -6.67 10.27 -6.49
N PHE A 110 -6.09 9.50 -5.55
CA PHE A 110 -4.96 8.60 -5.83
C PHE A 110 -5.37 7.12 -5.94
N PHE A 111 -6.49 6.73 -5.31
CA PHE A 111 -6.86 5.32 -5.11
C PHE A 111 -8.34 5.02 -5.34
N ASP A 112 -9.13 5.91 -5.96
CA ASP A 112 -10.61 5.81 -6.00
C ASP A 112 -11.15 4.42 -6.38
N GLN A 113 -10.55 3.77 -7.39
CA GLN A 113 -10.96 2.44 -7.85
C GLN A 113 -10.52 1.29 -6.93
N GLU A 114 -9.58 1.54 -6.01
CA GLU A 114 -8.91 0.53 -5.20
C GLU A 114 -9.34 0.53 -3.72
N LEU A 115 -10.12 1.55 -3.31
CA LEU A 115 -10.63 1.68 -1.95
C LEU A 115 -11.75 0.68 -1.64
N ASP A 116 -12.49 0.24 -2.66
CA ASP A 116 -13.63 -0.67 -2.52
C ASP A 116 -13.33 -2.09 -3.03
N VAL A 117 -12.07 -2.52 -2.93
CA VAL A 117 -11.64 -3.84 -3.39
C VAL A 117 -11.69 -4.84 -2.23
N LYS A 118 -12.39 -5.95 -2.47
CA LYS A 118 -12.43 -7.10 -1.55
C LYS A 118 -11.26 -8.05 -1.78
N TYR A 119 -10.76 -8.61 -0.69
CA TYR A 119 -9.71 -9.62 -0.70
C TYR A 119 -10.24 -11.00 -1.13
N LYS A 120 -9.57 -11.65 -2.09
CA LYS A 120 -9.99 -12.95 -2.65
C LYS A 120 -8.88 -14.00 -2.58
N PRO A 121 -8.67 -14.65 -1.42
CA PRO A 121 -7.54 -15.55 -1.20
C PRO A 121 -7.56 -16.80 -2.10
N ASN A 122 -8.74 -17.24 -2.55
CA ASN A 122 -8.87 -18.47 -3.35
C ASN A 122 -8.71 -18.24 -4.86
N THR A 123 -8.65 -16.98 -5.31
CA THR A 123 -8.57 -16.65 -6.75
C THR A 123 -7.49 -15.61 -7.01
N ASP A 124 -7.86 -14.33 -7.05
CA ASP A 124 -7.03 -13.24 -7.53
C ASP A 124 -5.85 -12.93 -6.59
N ASP A 125 -6.03 -13.19 -5.29
CA ASP A 125 -5.07 -12.88 -4.23
C ASP A 125 -4.35 -14.11 -3.67
N PHE A 126 -4.44 -15.25 -4.35
CA PHE A 126 -3.83 -16.50 -3.88
C PHE A 126 -2.34 -16.37 -3.55
N VAL A 127 -1.55 -15.75 -4.44
CA VAL A 127 -0.11 -15.54 -4.20
C VAL A 127 0.14 -14.61 -3.01
N LEU A 128 -0.74 -13.62 -2.83
CA LEU A 128 -0.66 -12.69 -1.71
C LEU A 128 -0.98 -13.41 -0.39
N GLU A 129 -1.98 -14.30 -0.38
CA GLU A 129 -2.31 -15.12 0.77
C GLU A 129 -1.17 -16.05 1.15
N CYS A 130 -0.52 -16.72 0.19
CA CYS A 130 0.65 -17.54 0.47
C CYS A 130 1.74 -16.75 1.21
N VAL A 131 2.04 -15.54 0.75
CA VAL A 131 3.04 -14.67 1.39
C VAL A 131 2.64 -14.31 2.81
N VAL A 132 1.39 -13.95 3.06
CA VAL A 132 0.93 -13.58 4.40
C VAL A 132 0.96 -14.80 5.32
N GLN A 133 0.52 -15.97 4.85
CA GLN A 133 0.59 -17.21 5.61
C GLN A 133 2.03 -17.59 5.96
N ASP A 134 2.96 -17.44 5.03
CA ASP A 134 4.39 -17.69 5.29
C ASP A 134 4.97 -16.75 6.36
N ILE A 135 4.54 -15.49 6.37
CA ILE A 135 4.91 -14.54 7.44
C ILE A 135 4.33 -14.99 8.78
N LEU A 136 3.03 -15.32 8.83
CA LEU A 136 2.35 -15.71 10.07
C LEU A 136 2.90 -17.03 10.65
N GLN A 137 3.36 -17.94 9.79
CA GLN A 137 3.98 -19.21 10.18
C GLN A 137 5.46 -19.05 10.57
N GLY A 138 6.06 -17.87 10.38
CA GLY A 138 7.48 -17.65 10.64
C GLY A 138 8.42 -18.23 9.58
N ASN A 139 7.89 -18.64 8.43
CA ASN A 139 8.71 -19.12 7.30
C ASN A 139 9.50 -17.97 6.67
N VAL A 140 9.06 -16.73 6.87
CA VAL A 140 9.67 -15.52 6.32
C VAL A 140 9.82 -14.46 7.40
N ASP A 141 11.03 -13.93 7.52
CA ASP A 141 11.33 -12.81 8.40
C ASP A 141 10.49 -11.56 8.05
N PHE A 142 9.89 -10.98 9.08
CA PHE A 142 8.94 -9.89 9.01
C PHE A 142 9.00 -9.05 10.29
N ASP A 143 9.23 -7.76 10.11
CA ASP A 143 9.14 -6.76 11.18
C ASP A 143 7.70 -6.21 11.21
N PRO A 144 6.95 -6.36 12.31
CA PRO A 144 5.59 -5.83 12.43
C PRO A 144 5.55 -4.32 12.65
N ASP A 145 6.67 -3.69 12.97
CA ASP A 145 6.72 -2.25 13.21
C ASP A 145 6.97 -1.48 11.90
N PHE A 146 6.42 -0.27 11.82
CA PHE A 146 6.70 0.64 10.69
C PHE A 146 7.45 1.88 11.18
N GLU A 147 8.46 2.28 10.41
CA GLU A 147 9.16 3.54 10.63
C GLU A 147 8.26 4.72 10.26
N LYS A 148 8.09 5.69 11.15
CA LYS A 148 7.36 6.92 10.83
C LYS A 148 8.16 7.76 9.83
N ILE A 149 7.55 8.08 8.69
CA ILE A 149 8.14 8.97 7.70
C ILE A 149 7.69 10.40 7.99
N ASP A 150 8.63 11.31 8.25
CA ASP A 150 8.34 12.73 8.36
C ASP A 150 8.32 13.43 6.98
N LYS A 151 8.01 14.72 7.00
CA LYS A 151 7.95 15.53 5.77
C LYS A 151 9.32 15.63 5.07
N GLU A 152 10.41 15.68 5.81
CA GLU A 152 11.75 15.87 5.25
C GLU A 152 12.25 14.59 4.59
N GLN A 153 12.06 13.45 5.25
CA GLN A 153 12.35 12.13 4.71
C GLN A 153 11.55 11.86 3.43
N HIS A 154 10.26 12.22 3.40
CA HIS A 154 9.46 12.12 2.17
C HIS A 154 10.05 12.95 1.01
N LYS A 155 10.56 14.15 1.27
CA LYS A 155 11.21 14.97 0.23
C LYS A 155 12.50 14.32 -0.27
N ILE A 156 13.28 13.71 0.63
CA ILE A 156 14.51 12.98 0.28
C ILE A 156 14.16 11.81 -0.62
N ASN A 157 13.23 10.96 -0.21
CA ASN A 157 12.75 9.81 -0.98
C ASN A 157 12.27 10.24 -2.38
N GLN A 158 11.53 11.34 -2.49
CA GLN A 158 11.07 11.88 -3.77
C GLN A 158 12.22 12.36 -4.67
N LYS A 159 13.25 13.00 -4.10
CA LYS A 159 14.45 13.40 -4.86
C LYS A 159 15.19 12.17 -5.38
N GLU A 160 15.36 11.16 -4.54
CA GLU A 160 16.01 9.89 -4.90
C GLU A 160 15.24 9.15 -5.99
N TYR A 161 13.92 9.01 -5.84
CA TYR A 161 13.05 8.41 -6.85
C TYR A 161 13.18 9.11 -8.22
N ARG A 162 13.15 10.45 -8.24
CA ARG A 162 13.34 11.24 -9.47
C ARG A 162 14.72 11.01 -10.08
N ALA A 163 15.77 10.95 -9.27
CA ALA A 163 17.13 10.69 -9.72
C ALA A 163 17.27 9.27 -10.30
N GLN A 164 16.73 8.25 -9.63
CA GLN A 164 16.71 6.86 -10.10
C GLN A 164 15.94 6.74 -11.41
N LYS A 165 14.76 7.36 -11.53
CA LYS A 165 13.97 7.38 -12.77
C LYS A 165 14.74 8.00 -13.93
N LYS A 166 15.48 9.08 -13.69
CA LYS A 166 16.36 9.72 -14.69
C LYS A 166 17.51 8.79 -15.11
N LYS A 167 18.17 8.11 -14.15
CA LYS A 167 19.23 7.12 -14.41
C LYS A 167 18.70 5.94 -15.24
N THR A 168 17.57 5.34 -14.84
CA THR A 168 16.93 4.23 -15.54
C THR A 168 16.53 4.61 -16.97
N ARG A 169 15.93 5.79 -17.16
CA ARG A 169 15.58 6.30 -18.52
C ARG A 169 16.82 6.44 -19.41
N LYS A 170 17.94 6.94 -18.87
CA LYS A 170 19.21 7.03 -19.61
C LYS A 170 19.74 5.64 -19.97
N ARG A 171 19.75 4.69 -19.04
CA ARG A 171 20.17 3.29 -19.27
C ARG A 171 19.34 2.61 -20.35
N LEU A 172 18.01 2.69 -20.26
CA LEU A 172 17.11 2.10 -21.25
C LEU A 172 17.29 2.71 -22.64
N ARG A 173 17.54 4.02 -22.73
CA ARG A 173 17.88 4.69 -24.00
C ARG A 173 19.19 4.17 -24.59
N LYS A 174 20.22 3.96 -23.76
CA LYS A 174 21.51 3.40 -24.18
C LYS A 174 21.34 1.98 -24.71
N GLN A 175 20.69 1.10 -23.95
CA GLN A 175 20.38 -0.27 -24.36
C GLN A 175 19.58 -0.33 -25.68
N LYS A 176 18.58 0.56 -25.85
CA LYS A 176 17.81 0.63 -27.10
C LYS A 176 18.66 1.09 -28.29
N ARG A 177 19.65 1.97 -28.07
CA ARG A 177 20.59 2.39 -29.12
C ARG A 177 21.56 1.26 -29.47
N GLU A 178 22.11 0.55 -28.49
CA GLU A 178 22.99 -0.61 -28.68
C GLU A 178 22.27 -1.73 -29.45
N LYS A 179 21.07 -2.13 -29.00
CA LYS A 179 20.24 -3.11 -29.73
C LYS A 179 19.92 -2.70 -31.18
N ARG A 180 19.78 -1.39 -31.44
CA ARG A 180 19.59 -0.88 -32.82
C ARG A 180 20.86 -0.97 -33.66
N LYS A 181 22.04 -0.74 -33.06
CA LYS A 181 23.34 -0.90 -33.73
C LYS A 181 23.61 -2.38 -34.06
N GLU A 182 23.47 -3.26 -33.07
CA GLU A 182 23.61 -4.72 -33.26
C GLU A 182 22.70 -5.25 -34.37
N LYS A 183 21.43 -4.80 -34.40
CA LYS A 183 20.49 -5.17 -35.47
C LYS A 183 20.93 -4.66 -36.86
N ARG A 184 21.59 -3.50 -36.93
CA ARG A 184 22.12 -2.96 -38.20
C ARG A 184 23.35 -3.72 -38.66
N GLU A 185 24.25 -4.07 -37.74
CA GLU A 185 25.45 -4.86 -38.03
C GLU A 185 25.10 -6.27 -38.50
N LYS A 186 24.18 -6.97 -37.80
CA LYS A 186 23.67 -8.28 -38.22
C LYS A 186 23.04 -8.28 -39.63
N ARG A 187 22.39 -7.18 -40.02
CA ARG A 187 21.82 -7.01 -41.38
C ARG A 187 22.89 -6.77 -42.44
N LYS A 188 24.03 -6.19 -42.09
CA LYS A 188 25.15 -5.95 -43.01
C LYS A 188 26.00 -7.22 -43.21
N SER A 189 26.13 -8.06 -42.19
CA SER A 189 26.87 -9.33 -42.26
C SER A 189 26.11 -10.47 -42.94
N GLN A 190 24.82 -10.28 -43.27
CA GLN A 190 23.96 -11.23 -43.99
C GLN A 190 23.74 -10.83 -45.46
N LYS A 191 24.39 -9.75 -45.91
CA LYS A 191 24.45 -9.29 -47.30
C LYS A 191 25.87 -9.50 -47.81
#